data_AF-A0A3D4TM68-F1
#
_entry.id   AF-A0A3D4TM68-F1
#
_cell.length_a   1.000
_cell.length_b   1.000
_cell.length_c   1.000
_cell.angle_alpha   90.00
_cell.angle_beta   90.00
_cell.angle_gamma   90.00
#
_symmetry.space_group_name_H-M   'P 1'
#
loop_
_entity.id
_entity.type
_entity.pdbx_description
1 polymer ?
#
loop_
_entity_poly.entity_id
_entity_poly.type
_entity_poly.pdbx_seq_one_letter_code
_entity_poly.pdbx_strand_id
1 'polypeptide(L)'
;MIQRILAAALSLGLASAAQAAEFNCFAKVGPPGAAQDSSTLMGRVNAGGLRQAEAEYYRRTSTAKPVSAGGWVIHELYCTPRA
;
A
#
# COMPACT_ATOMS: atom_id res chain seq x y z
N MET A 1 -5.95 -17.49 -53.54
CA MET A 1 -6.35 -16.92 -52.23
C MET A 1 -5.15 -17.04 -51.29
N ILE A 2 -4.65 -15.92 -50.78
CA ILE A 2 -3.42 -15.85 -49.99
C ILE A 2 -3.78 -15.95 -48.50
N GLN A 3 -3.37 -17.04 -47.85
CA GLN A 3 -3.47 -17.21 -46.39
C GLN A 3 -2.46 -16.29 -45.71
N ARG A 4 -2.94 -15.25 -45.03
CA ARG A 4 -2.13 -14.43 -44.13
C ARG A 4 -2.17 -15.04 -42.74
N ILE A 5 -1.08 -15.71 -42.36
CA ILE A 5 -0.87 -16.19 -40.99
C ILE A 5 -0.49 -14.96 -40.15
N LEU A 6 -1.44 -14.46 -39.34
CA LEU A 6 -1.14 -13.50 -38.29
C LEU A 6 -0.43 -14.23 -37.16
N ALA A 7 0.90 -14.09 -37.08
CA ALA A 7 1.65 -14.39 -35.88
C ALA A 7 1.39 -13.26 -34.87
N ALA A 8 0.39 -13.44 -34.00
CA ALA A 8 0.29 -12.70 -32.77
C ALA A 8 1.43 -13.16 -31.85
N ALA A 9 2.60 -12.51 -31.97
CA ALA A 9 3.64 -12.61 -30.97
C ALA A 9 3.09 -11.97 -29.69
N LEU A 10 2.46 -12.78 -28.84
CA LEU A 10 2.24 -12.46 -27.44
C LEU A 10 3.63 -12.35 -26.81
N SER A 11 4.21 -11.15 -26.87
CA SER A 11 5.30 -10.76 -25.98
C SER A 11 4.75 -10.84 -24.57
N LEU A 12 4.88 -12.03 -23.98
CA LEU A 12 4.71 -12.32 -22.56
C LEU A 12 5.54 -11.27 -21.82
N GLY A 13 4.83 -10.27 -21.31
CA GLY A 13 5.42 -9.23 -20.50
C GLY A 13 6.27 -9.89 -19.43
N LEU A 14 7.51 -9.43 -19.33
CA LEU A 14 8.30 -9.61 -18.12
C LEU A 14 7.48 -8.96 -16.99
N ALA A 15 6.58 -9.73 -16.40
CA ALA A 15 6.13 -9.51 -15.06
C ALA A 15 7.39 -9.71 -14.21
N SER A 16 8.14 -8.63 -14.03
CA SER A 16 9.09 -8.53 -12.94
C SER A 16 8.28 -8.88 -11.70
N ALA A 17 8.44 -10.10 -11.22
CA ALA A 17 8.02 -10.50 -9.90
C ALA A 17 8.84 -9.63 -8.96
N ALA A 18 8.34 -8.41 -8.68
CA ALA A 18 8.86 -7.56 -7.63
C ALA A 18 8.74 -8.42 -6.38
N GLN A 19 9.89 -8.92 -5.91
CA GLN A 19 9.96 -9.78 -4.74
C GLN A 19 9.25 -9.03 -3.62
N ALA A 20 8.19 -9.64 -3.08
CA ALA A 20 7.46 -9.02 -1.99
C ALA A 20 8.43 -8.88 -0.82
N ALA A 21 8.83 -7.65 -0.52
CA ALA A 21 9.63 -7.30 0.63
C ALA A 21 8.70 -6.98 1.79
N GLU A 22 9.15 -7.26 3.01
CA GLU A 22 8.42 -6.88 4.20
C GLU A 22 8.77 -5.43 4.58
N PHE A 23 7.75 -4.66 4.94
CA PHE A 23 7.88 -3.27 5.37
C PHE A 23 7.26 -3.11 6.76
N ASN A 24 7.94 -2.36 7.63
CA ASN A 24 7.35 -1.86 8.87
C ASN A 24 6.68 -0.52 8.56
N CYS A 25 5.40 -0.40 8.87
CA CYS A 25 4.61 0.79 8.58
C CYS A 25 4.05 1.39 9.86
N PHE A 26 3.94 2.71 9.84
CA PHE A 26 3.48 3.53 10.93
C PHE A 26 2.42 4.50 10.40
N ALA A 27 1.33 4.64 11.13
CA ALA A 27 0.30 5.63 10.83
C ALA A 27 -0.05 6.40 12.10
N LYS A 28 -0.01 7.72 12.04
CA LYS A 28 -0.59 8.58 13.07
C LYS A 28 -2.03 8.85 12.72
N VAL A 29 -2.93 8.47 13.61
CA VAL A 29 -4.36 8.70 13.48
C VAL A 29 -4.87 9.56 14.62
N GLY A 30 -5.80 10.45 14.34
CA GLY A 30 -6.38 11.35 15.35
C GLY A 30 -7.63 12.05 14.82
N PRO A 31 -8.38 12.78 15.66
CA PRO A 31 -9.45 13.64 15.19
C PRO A 31 -8.97 14.64 14.12
N PRO A 32 -9.85 15.10 13.20
CA PRO A 32 -9.52 16.19 12.29
C PRO A 32 -9.03 17.42 13.07
N GLY A 33 -7.85 17.94 12.73
CA GLY A 33 -7.24 19.11 13.39
C GLY A 33 -6.41 18.80 14.65
N ALA A 34 -6.29 17.54 15.08
CA ALA A 34 -5.43 17.18 16.19
C ALA A 34 -3.94 17.28 15.80
N ALA A 35 -3.20 18.21 16.41
CA ALA A 35 -1.76 18.35 16.20
C ALA A 35 -0.90 17.47 17.14
N GLN A 36 -1.46 17.03 18.27
CA GLN A 36 -0.70 16.36 19.35
C GLN A 36 -1.39 15.10 19.90
N ASP A 37 -2.73 15.02 19.91
CA ASP A 37 -3.49 13.84 20.37
C ASP A 37 -3.69 12.80 19.26
N SER A 38 -2.58 12.39 18.63
CA SER A 38 -2.59 11.33 17.62
C SER A 38 -2.16 10.01 18.24
N SER A 39 -2.93 8.93 18.04
CA SER A 39 -2.45 7.58 18.34
C SER A 39 -1.61 7.06 17.18
N THR A 40 -0.50 6.38 17.49
CA THR A 40 0.34 5.72 16.49
C THR A 40 -0.07 4.26 16.34
N LEU A 41 -0.48 3.88 15.15
CA LEU A 41 -0.70 2.50 14.73
C LEU A 41 0.56 1.99 14.03
N MET A 42 0.95 0.76 14.37
CA MET A 42 2.11 0.10 13.78
C MET A 42 1.69 -1.24 13.19
N GLY A 43 2.35 -1.64 12.10
CA GLY A 43 2.09 -2.93 11.49
C GLY A 43 3.08 -3.29 10.41
N ARG A 44 2.90 -4.50 9.86
CA ARG A 44 3.75 -5.03 8.80
C ARG A 44 2.93 -5.30 7.56
N VAL A 45 3.52 -5.03 6.41
CA VAL A 45 2.95 -5.33 5.10
C VAL A 45 4.01 -5.96 4.20
N ASN A 46 3.59 -6.92 3.39
CA ASN A 46 4.41 -7.47 2.31
C ASN A 46 3.98 -6.81 1.01
N ALA A 47 4.91 -6.19 0.31
CA ALA A 47 4.62 -5.47 -0.94
C ALA A 47 5.83 -5.52 -1.89
N GLY A 48 5.62 -5.28 -3.18
CA GLY A 48 6.71 -5.21 -4.17
C GLY A 48 7.55 -3.94 -4.09
N GLY A 49 7.26 -3.02 -3.16
CA GLY A 49 8.02 -1.79 -2.94
C GLY A 49 7.36 -0.85 -1.94
N LEU A 50 8.08 0.20 -1.52
CA LEU A 50 7.65 1.19 -0.53
C LEU A 50 6.27 1.80 -0.84
N ARG A 51 6.08 2.28 -2.08
CA ARG A 51 4.84 2.95 -2.49
C ARG A 51 3.62 2.02 -2.41
N GLN A 52 3.82 0.73 -2.70
CA GLN A 52 2.77 -0.28 -2.61
C GLN A 52 2.49 -0.65 -1.14
N ALA A 53 3.53 -0.73 -0.30
CA ALA A 53 3.39 -0.94 1.14
C ALA A 53 2.60 0.19 1.80
N GLU A 54 2.90 1.45 1.47
CA GLU A 54 2.17 2.62 1.99
C GLU A 54 0.70 2.61 1.57
N ALA A 55 0.41 2.31 0.30
CA ALA A 55 -0.96 2.19 -0.19
C ALA A 55 -1.75 1.06 0.51
N GLU A 56 -1.12 -0.10 0.69
CA GLU A 56 -1.72 -1.23 1.40
C GLU A 56 -1.98 -0.90 2.87
N TYR A 57 -1.00 -0.28 3.54
CA TYR A 57 -1.13 0.08 4.95
C TYR A 57 -2.14 1.21 5.17
N TYR A 58 -2.22 2.16 4.24
CA TYR A 58 -3.25 3.20 4.23
C TYR A 58 -4.64 2.57 4.16
N ARG A 59 -4.86 1.64 3.22
CA ARG A 59 -6.14 0.93 3.06
C ARG A 59 -6.55 0.19 4.34
N ARG A 60 -5.60 -0.51 4.98
CA ARG A 60 -5.84 -1.21 6.25
C ARG A 60 -6.18 -0.25 7.37
N THR A 61 -5.43 0.85 7.48
CA THR A 61 -5.64 1.85 8.53
C THR A 61 -6.97 2.58 8.37
N SER A 62 -7.35 2.94 7.14
CA SER A 62 -8.62 3.60 6.82
C SER A 62 -9.85 2.75 7.13
N THR A 63 -9.69 1.43 7.16
CA THR A 63 -10.77 0.49 7.50
C THR A 63 -10.75 0.06 8.97
N ALA A 64 -9.70 0.38 9.72
CA ALA A 64 -9.59 0.09 11.14
C ALA A 64 -10.30 1.15 12.01
N LYS A 65 -10.87 0.73 13.14
CA LYS A 65 -11.32 1.68 14.17
C LYS A 65 -10.10 2.31 14.83
N PRO A 66 -10.11 3.61 15.16
CA PRO A 66 -11.27 4.53 15.11
C PRO A 66 -11.51 5.25 13.77
N VAL A 67 -10.66 5.07 12.75
CA VAL A 67 -10.75 5.78 11.46
C VAL A 67 -12.03 5.43 10.70
N SER A 68 -12.36 4.14 10.58
CA SER A 68 -13.58 3.70 9.89
C SER A 68 -14.88 4.07 10.61
N ALA A 69 -14.81 4.52 11.87
CA ALA A 69 -15.95 5.05 12.61
C ALA A 69 -16.22 6.54 12.31
N GLY A 70 -15.40 7.19 11.48
CA GLY A 70 -15.63 8.55 10.97
C GLY A 70 -15.18 9.70 11.88
N GLY A 71 -14.74 9.41 13.11
CA GLY A 71 -14.26 10.44 14.05
C GLY A 71 -12.77 10.75 13.95
N TRP A 72 -12.00 9.93 13.22
CA TRP A 72 -10.54 10.00 13.17
C TRP A 72 -10.06 9.93 11.71
N VAL A 73 -8.94 10.60 11.42
CA VAL A 73 -8.27 10.64 10.12
C VAL A 73 -6.82 10.19 10.25
N ILE A 74 -6.21 9.79 9.14
CA ILE A 74 -4.78 9.49 9.06
C ILE A 74 -4.05 10.81 8.75
N HIS A 75 -3.21 11.26 9.69
CA HIS A 75 -2.43 12.50 9.55
C HIS A 75 -1.09 12.27 8.86
N GLU A 76 -0.41 11.20 9.25
CA GLU A 76 0.89 10.82 8.70
C GLU A 76 0.89 9.30 8.49
N LEU A 77 1.52 8.87 7.40
CA LEU A 77 1.79 7.46 7.13
C LEU A 77 3.14 7.34 6.45
N TYR A 78 3.96 6.42 6.92
CA TYR A 78 5.21 6.06 6.26
C TYR A 78 5.54 4.59 6.51
N CYS A 79 6.27 4.01 5.57
CA CYS A 79 6.79 2.66 5.69
C CYS A 79 8.30 2.65 5.50
N THR A 80 8.99 1.72 6.16
CA THR A 80 10.42 1.49 5.99
C THR A 80 10.67 0.03 5.62
N PRO A 81 11.65 -0.27 4.75
CA PRO A 81 12.01 -1.65 4.45
C PRO A 81 12.45 -2.33 5.75
N ARG A 82 12.00 -3.57 5.97
CA ARG A 82 12.54 -4.40 7.04
C ARG A 82 13.87 -4.97 6.55
N ALA A 83 14.96 -4.63 7.23
CA ALA A 83 16.29 -5.18 6.97
C ALA A 83 16.37 -6.67 7.32
#